data_AF-A0A445CRH6-F1
#
_entry.id   AF-A0A445CRH6-F1
#
_cell.length_a   1.000
_cell.length_b   1.000
_cell.length_c   1.000
_cell.angle_alpha   90.00
_cell.angle_beta   90.00
_cell.angle_gamma   90.00
#
_symmetry.space_group_name_H-M   'P 1'
#
loop_
_entity.id
_entity.type
_entity.pdbx_description
1 polymer ?
#
loop_
_entity_poly.entity_id
_entity_poly.type
_entity_poly.pdbx_seq_one_letter_code
_entity_poly.pdbx_strand_id
1 'polypeptide(L)'
;MAVAINQHHGFKPFSRSQRCKLQSFSHLDQTILELNRATLSHHSFKQKQKLQQQQHTHLLESEEADIIHRSFSTPCLPLTTLSSGEDLPSSSHPRIEIVRGTGAPVHALVVEVAIAMASGLHPKPLPNGLGGAYLFCNPISGKNIAVAKPVDEEPLALNNPKDLGSQLPGQPGLKTSIRIGEAATHASFFANDAPKLASLQRFIGHAFDAGELGPSLYSVSSVHQIGILDIRLLNLDRHAGNMLVMNHGFVPGVAAHLVPIDHGFCLPEWLDDPYFEWLHWPQASTPFSNSELDYISKLDPFKDAQILRSELPLLRESSIRVLVVCTIFLKHAAAAGLCLTDIGLLMTREFCGGKETPSELETICSQVKASVPLDVPNNNNEEEEGSSCEISGISFGDMRKGEWESFLEIFDKVLCGVFGNKQV
;
A
#
# COMPACT_ATOMS: atom_id res chain seq x y z
N MET A 1 10.07 -8.33 3.93
CA MET A 1 11.31 -9.03 3.52
C MET A 1 11.63 -8.65 2.09
N ALA A 2 12.86 -8.21 1.82
CA ALA A 2 13.35 -7.92 0.47
C ALA A 2 14.47 -8.91 0.10
N VAL A 3 14.42 -9.41 -1.13
CA VAL A 3 15.35 -10.42 -1.65
C VAL A 3 15.88 -10.01 -3.02
N ALA A 4 17.14 -10.36 -3.29
CA ALA A 4 17.76 -10.21 -4.61
C ALA A 4 17.70 -11.55 -5.34
N ILE A 5 17.24 -11.57 -6.59
CA ILE A 5 16.98 -12.76 -7.41
C ILE A 5 17.67 -12.61 -8.76
N ASN A 6 18.50 -13.58 -9.15
CA ASN A 6 19.22 -13.52 -10.43
C ASN A 6 18.26 -13.46 -11.66
N GLN A 7 18.47 -12.46 -12.53
CA GLN A 7 17.59 -12.12 -13.66
C GLN A 7 17.45 -13.25 -14.70
N HIS A 8 18.55 -13.95 -15.02
CA HIS A 8 18.60 -14.96 -16.10
C HIS A 8 17.87 -16.27 -15.79
N HIS A 9 17.43 -16.48 -14.55
CA HIS A 9 16.84 -17.74 -14.11
C HIS A 9 15.57 -17.58 -13.26
N GLY A 10 15.02 -16.37 -13.12
CA GLY A 10 13.84 -16.10 -12.29
C GLY A 10 12.68 -15.56 -13.09
N PHE A 11 12.81 -14.35 -13.61
CA PHE A 11 11.69 -13.60 -14.15
C PHE A 11 11.76 -13.55 -15.67
N LYS A 12 11.13 -14.52 -16.35
CA LYS A 12 10.95 -14.44 -17.81
C LYS A 12 9.86 -13.40 -18.10
N PRO A 13 10.12 -12.36 -18.94
CA PRO A 13 9.09 -11.41 -19.32
C PRO A 13 7.94 -12.13 -20.03
N PHE A 14 6.71 -11.63 -19.88
CA PHE A 14 5.53 -12.21 -20.49
C PHE A 14 5.66 -12.21 -22.02
N SER A 15 5.73 -13.40 -22.63
CA SER A 15 5.74 -13.56 -24.08
C SER A 15 4.37 -13.19 -24.66
N ARG A 16 4.28 -12.03 -25.33
CA ARG A 16 3.02 -11.49 -25.84
C ARG A 16 2.53 -12.26 -27.07
N SER A 17 1.38 -12.94 -26.96
CA SER A 17 0.56 -13.26 -28.13
C SER A 17 -0.31 -12.04 -28.48
N GLN A 18 -0.09 -11.46 -29.66
CA GLN A 18 -0.90 -10.35 -30.18
C GLN A 18 -2.37 -10.79 -30.36
N ARG A 19 -3.29 -10.32 -29.50
CA ARG A 19 -4.69 -10.07 -29.92
C ARG A 19 -5.51 -9.23 -28.94
N CYS A 20 -6.24 -8.29 -29.56
CA CYS A 20 -7.38 -7.50 -29.12
C CYS A 20 -7.21 -6.47 -27.99
N LYS A 21 -7.12 -5.20 -28.44
CA LYS A 21 -7.38 -3.97 -27.69
C LYS A 21 -8.88 -3.84 -27.43
N LEU A 22 -9.31 -3.87 -26.17
CA LEU A 22 -10.48 -3.12 -25.69
C LEU A 22 -10.17 -2.66 -24.26
N GLN A 23 -10.12 -1.34 -24.07
CA GLN A 23 -9.88 -0.68 -22.78
C GLN A 23 -11.23 -0.26 -22.19
N SER A 24 -11.50 -0.64 -20.94
CA SER A 24 -12.55 -0.04 -20.12
C SER A 24 -11.91 0.55 -18.87
N PHE A 25 -11.74 1.88 -18.85
CA PHE A 25 -11.30 2.63 -17.70
C PHE A 25 -12.52 3.29 -17.06
N SER A 26 -12.78 3.02 -15.78
CA SER A 26 -13.69 3.84 -14.96
C SER A 26 -12.86 4.53 -13.89
N HIS A 27 -12.68 5.85 -14.11
CA HIS A 27 -12.16 6.89 -13.21
C HIS A 27 -10.87 6.58 -12.43
N LEU A 28 -9.75 6.62 -13.16
CA LEU A 28 -8.51 7.21 -12.65
C LEU A 28 -8.61 8.73 -12.85
N ASP A 29 -8.07 9.53 -11.93
CA ASP A 29 -8.08 11.00 -12.00
C ASP A 29 -7.58 11.48 -13.38
N GLN A 30 -8.52 11.90 -14.23
CA GLN A 30 -8.29 12.20 -15.66
C GLN A 30 -7.25 13.31 -15.83
N THR A 31 -7.07 14.13 -14.80
CA THR A 31 -6.14 15.24 -14.74
C THR A 31 -4.68 14.78 -14.90
N ILE A 32 -4.30 13.62 -14.38
CA ILE A 32 -2.91 13.09 -14.45
C ILE A 32 -2.56 12.57 -15.84
N LEU A 33 -3.54 11.98 -16.55
CA LEU A 33 -3.34 11.43 -17.90
C LEU A 33 -3.39 12.52 -18.98
N GLU A 34 -4.15 13.60 -18.77
CA GLU A 34 -4.21 14.73 -19.69
C GLU A 34 -3.01 15.68 -19.57
N LEU A 35 -2.50 15.93 -18.36
CA LEU A 35 -1.35 16.82 -18.18
C LEU A 35 -0.07 16.28 -18.85
N ASN A 36 0.10 14.96 -18.86
CA ASN A 36 1.24 14.29 -19.52
C ASN A 36 1.13 14.22 -21.05
N ARG A 37 -0.07 14.42 -21.63
CA ARG A 37 -0.24 14.58 -23.09
C ARG A 37 0.00 16.02 -23.55
N ALA A 38 -0.18 17.00 -22.69
CA ALA A 38 -0.04 18.42 -23.02
C ALA A 38 1.42 18.87 -23.18
N THR A 39 2.39 18.15 -22.60
CA THR A 39 3.83 18.50 -22.69
C THR A 39 4.52 18.01 -23.96
N LEU A 40 3.81 17.29 -24.84
CA LEU A 40 4.35 16.75 -26.10
C LEU A 40 3.41 17.00 -27.28
N SER A 41 3.07 18.27 -27.57
CA SER A 41 2.65 18.69 -28.93
C SER A 41 2.50 20.21 -29.08
N HIS A 42 3.57 20.97 -28.86
CA HIS A 42 3.67 22.31 -29.48
C HIS A 42 4.00 22.16 -30.97
N HIS A 43 2.98 21.89 -31.79
CA HIS A 43 2.84 22.30 -33.20
C HIS A 43 1.66 21.57 -33.85
N SER A 44 0.44 22.11 -33.75
CA SER A 44 -0.31 22.55 -34.92
C SER A 44 -1.69 23.06 -34.49
N PHE A 45 -1.91 24.30 -34.85
CA PHE A 45 -3.09 25.11 -34.59
C PHE A 45 -4.27 24.65 -35.46
N LYS A 46 -5.48 24.82 -34.90
CA LYS A 46 -6.79 24.89 -35.58
C LYS A 46 -7.30 23.64 -36.28
N GLN A 47 -8.48 23.21 -35.84
CA GLN A 47 -9.70 22.95 -36.65
C GLN A 47 -10.43 21.67 -36.20
N LYS A 48 -11.40 21.82 -35.29
CA LYS A 48 -12.76 21.23 -35.35
C LYS A 48 -13.48 21.38 -34.01
N GLN A 49 -14.00 22.59 -33.77
CA GLN A 49 -15.28 22.75 -33.11
C GLN A 49 -16.37 22.56 -34.16
N LYS A 50 -17.33 21.66 -33.91
CA LYS A 50 -18.78 21.76 -34.19
C LYS A 50 -19.41 20.36 -34.34
N LEU A 51 -20.65 20.26 -33.85
CA LEU A 51 -21.65 19.17 -33.95
C LEU A 51 -21.54 18.15 -32.80
N GLN A 52 -22.52 17.96 -31.90
CA GLN A 52 -23.96 18.19 -31.95
C GLN A 52 -24.54 18.59 -30.58
N GLN A 53 -25.60 19.38 -30.64
CA GLN A 53 -26.45 19.83 -29.54
C GLN A 53 -27.90 19.44 -29.92
N GLN A 54 -28.75 19.23 -28.90
CA GLN A 54 -30.24 19.18 -28.87
C GLN A 54 -30.84 17.80 -28.52
N GLN A 55 -31.29 17.61 -27.27
CA GLN A 55 -32.67 17.80 -26.69
C GLN A 55 -33.45 16.47 -26.72
N HIS A 56 -34.14 15.98 -25.68
CA HIS A 56 -35.01 16.65 -24.71
C HIS A 56 -35.25 15.80 -23.43
N THR A 57 -35.94 16.44 -22.49
CA THR A 57 -36.24 16.22 -21.07
C THR A 57 -37.11 15.03 -20.60
N HIS A 58 -37.00 14.79 -19.28
CA HIS A 58 -38.04 14.39 -18.29
C HIS A 58 -38.14 12.90 -17.88
N LEU A 59 -37.64 12.58 -16.68
CA LEU A 59 -38.43 12.11 -15.53
C LEU A 59 -37.52 11.94 -14.30
N LEU A 60 -37.96 12.55 -13.21
CA LEU A 60 -37.41 12.40 -11.86
C LEU A 60 -37.77 11.00 -11.37
N GLU A 61 -36.78 10.23 -10.94
CA GLU A 61 -36.93 9.25 -9.86
C GLU A 61 -35.56 8.98 -9.25
N SER A 62 -35.60 8.82 -7.94
CA SER A 62 -34.52 8.69 -6.98
C SER A 62 -33.52 7.58 -7.29
N GLU A 63 -32.23 7.91 -7.43
CA GLU A 63 -31.14 6.97 -7.20
C GLU A 63 -30.03 7.69 -6.42
N GLU A 64 -29.91 7.35 -5.14
CA GLU A 64 -28.67 7.51 -4.37
C GLU A 64 -27.60 6.68 -5.10
N ALA A 65 -26.74 7.35 -5.86
CA ALA A 65 -25.62 6.71 -6.51
C ALA A 65 -24.54 6.44 -5.47
N ASP A 66 -24.54 5.22 -4.94
CA ASP A 66 -23.36 4.61 -4.30
C ASP A 66 -22.18 4.73 -5.26
N ILE A 67 -21.23 5.60 -4.94
CA ILE A 67 -19.95 5.71 -5.63
C ILE A 67 -19.12 4.49 -5.20
N ILE A 68 -19.41 3.35 -5.81
CA ILE A 68 -18.61 2.13 -5.65
C ILE A 68 -17.27 2.38 -6.35
N HIS A 69 -16.25 2.76 -5.56
CA HIS A 69 -14.85 2.73 -5.96
C HIS A 69 -14.46 1.30 -6.32
N ARG A 70 -14.47 0.95 -7.63
CA ARG A 70 -13.91 -0.31 -8.11
C ARG A 70 -12.38 -0.23 -8.08
N SER A 71 -11.76 -0.92 -7.13
CA SER A 71 -10.31 -1.08 -7.02
C SER A 71 -9.78 -2.18 -7.96
N PHE A 72 -8.60 -1.95 -8.54
CA PHE A 72 -7.91 -2.86 -9.44
C PHE A 72 -6.91 -3.71 -8.66
N SER A 73 -7.37 -4.82 -8.12
CA SER A 73 -6.52 -5.77 -7.39
C SER A 73 -6.02 -6.92 -8.27
N THR A 74 -5.02 -7.65 -7.77
CA THR A 74 -4.56 -8.91 -8.36
C THR A 74 -5.38 -10.06 -7.76
N PRO A 75 -6.45 -10.59 -8.41
CA PRO A 75 -7.11 -11.77 -7.89
C PRO A 75 -6.13 -12.95 -7.91
N CYS A 76 -5.93 -13.53 -6.72
CA CYS A 76 -5.18 -14.75 -6.51
C CYS A 76 -6.05 -15.95 -6.93
N LEU A 77 -6.10 -16.25 -8.24
CA LEU A 77 -6.83 -17.43 -8.72
C LEU A 77 -6.07 -18.73 -8.43
N PRO A 78 -6.77 -19.85 -8.16
CA PRO A 78 -6.17 -21.18 -8.17
C PRO A 78 -5.89 -21.60 -9.62
N LEU A 79 -4.62 -21.77 -10.01
CA LEU A 79 -4.27 -22.12 -11.39
C LEU A 79 -4.04 -23.63 -11.56
N THR A 80 -4.86 -24.24 -12.43
CA THR A 80 -4.66 -25.56 -13.03
C THR A 80 -3.57 -25.54 -14.11
N THR A 81 -2.97 -26.71 -14.31
CA THR A 81 -1.76 -27.05 -15.07
C THR A 81 -1.70 -26.54 -16.52
N LEU A 82 -0.59 -25.90 -16.90
CA LEU A 82 -0.14 -25.80 -18.30
C LEU A 82 1.37 -26.06 -18.40
N SER A 83 1.72 -26.80 -19.44
CA SER A 83 2.97 -27.54 -19.63
C SER A 83 4.12 -26.73 -20.25
N SER A 84 5.31 -27.23 -19.93
CA SER A 84 6.69 -26.93 -20.32
C SER A 84 7.01 -26.36 -21.71
N GLY A 85 7.96 -25.42 -21.73
CA GLY A 85 8.93 -25.19 -22.80
C GLY A 85 10.34 -25.14 -22.20
N GLU A 86 11.26 -25.97 -22.72
CA GLU A 86 12.65 -26.11 -22.28
C GLU A 86 13.56 -25.05 -22.91
N ASP A 87 14.53 -24.53 -22.14
CA ASP A 87 15.74 -23.86 -22.66
C ASP A 87 16.97 -24.25 -21.82
N LEU A 88 18.09 -24.45 -22.52
CA LEU A 88 19.38 -25.05 -22.12
C LEU A 88 20.23 -24.15 -21.17
N PRO A 89 21.08 -24.70 -20.25
CA PRO A 89 21.64 -23.90 -19.16
C PRO A 89 22.95 -23.17 -19.48
N SER A 90 22.97 -21.87 -19.15
CA SER A 90 24.18 -21.09 -18.84
C SER A 90 24.70 -21.45 -17.44
N SER A 91 26.01 -21.56 -17.26
CA SER A 91 26.70 -22.18 -16.13
C SER A 91 26.74 -21.35 -14.82
N SER A 92 25.66 -20.66 -14.46
CA SER A 92 25.55 -19.95 -13.19
C SER A 92 24.34 -20.48 -12.42
N HIS A 93 24.55 -21.10 -11.26
CA HIS A 93 23.44 -21.56 -10.43
C HIS A 93 22.50 -20.39 -10.08
N PRO A 94 21.16 -20.58 -10.13
CA PRO A 94 20.22 -19.56 -9.73
C PRO A 94 20.46 -19.17 -8.27
N ARG A 95 20.56 -17.85 -8.00
CA ARG A 95 20.83 -17.31 -6.66
C ARG A 95 19.65 -16.45 -6.21
N ILE A 96 19.27 -16.65 -4.96
CA ILE A 96 18.40 -15.77 -4.19
C ILE A 96 19.09 -15.46 -2.86
N GLU A 97 19.08 -14.20 -2.47
CA GLU A 97 19.72 -13.73 -1.24
C GLU A 97 18.76 -12.81 -0.48
N ILE A 98 18.75 -12.94 0.86
CA ILE A 98 18.03 -11.98 1.71
C ILE A 98 18.85 -10.70 1.74
N VAL A 99 18.28 -9.63 1.22
CA VAL A 99 18.86 -8.29 1.36
C VAL A 99 18.42 -7.70 2.70
N ARG A 100 17.14 -7.87 3.07
CA ARG A 100 16.54 -7.33 4.31
C ARG A 100 15.42 -8.20 4.86
N GLY A 101 15.25 -8.14 6.18
CA GLY A 101 14.30 -8.95 6.93
C GLY A 101 15.00 -9.98 7.82
N THR A 102 14.52 -10.09 9.05
CA THR A 102 15.12 -10.92 10.09
C THR A 102 14.11 -11.94 10.61
N GLY A 103 14.62 -13.03 11.20
CA GLY A 103 13.81 -14.03 11.89
C GLY A 103 13.78 -15.40 11.20
N ALA A 104 13.66 -16.45 12.02
CA ALA A 104 13.69 -17.84 11.55
C ALA A 104 12.65 -18.16 10.45
N PRO A 105 11.39 -17.67 10.51
CA PRO A 105 10.40 -17.94 9.45
C PRO A 105 10.77 -17.32 8.10
N VAL A 106 11.45 -16.17 8.13
CA VAL A 106 11.92 -15.42 6.95
C VAL A 106 13.08 -16.17 6.29
N HIS A 107 14.07 -16.57 7.09
CA HIS A 107 15.19 -17.40 6.60
C HIS A 107 14.71 -18.73 6.02
N ALA A 108 13.79 -19.41 6.70
CA ALA A 108 13.23 -20.66 6.21
C ALA A 108 12.52 -20.51 4.85
N LEU A 109 11.78 -19.42 4.65
CA LEU A 109 11.12 -19.12 3.37
C LEU A 109 12.14 -18.92 2.25
N VAL A 110 13.20 -18.15 2.48
CA VAL A 110 14.20 -17.92 1.42
C VAL A 110 14.96 -19.19 1.09
N VAL A 111 15.32 -20.00 2.08
CA VAL A 111 15.96 -21.30 1.84
C VAL A 111 15.04 -22.22 1.03
N GLU A 112 13.74 -22.26 1.35
CA GLU A 112 12.74 -23.05 0.61
C GLU A 112 12.64 -22.60 -0.86
N VAL A 113 12.59 -21.28 -1.10
CA VAL A 113 12.58 -20.70 -2.46
C VAL A 113 13.91 -20.95 -3.17
N ALA A 114 15.05 -20.84 -2.49
CA ALA A 114 16.37 -21.10 -3.06
C ALA A 114 16.52 -22.55 -3.53
N ILE A 115 16.06 -23.51 -2.71
CA ILE A 115 16.06 -24.94 -3.05
C ILE A 115 15.15 -25.17 -4.26
N ALA A 116 13.97 -24.53 -4.30
CA ALA A 116 13.08 -24.63 -5.44
C ALA A 116 13.77 -24.12 -6.72
N MET A 117 14.37 -22.92 -6.68
CA MET A 117 15.09 -22.36 -7.81
C MET A 117 16.27 -23.23 -8.27
N ALA A 118 17.09 -23.72 -7.33
CA ALA A 118 18.21 -24.62 -7.62
C ALA A 118 17.78 -25.96 -8.23
N SER A 119 16.54 -26.39 -7.97
CA SER A 119 15.92 -27.57 -8.57
C SER A 119 15.37 -27.32 -9.98
N GLY A 120 15.67 -26.16 -10.59
CA GLY A 120 15.23 -25.80 -11.94
C GLY A 120 13.85 -25.16 -11.99
N LEU A 121 13.34 -24.64 -10.86
CA LEU A 121 12.01 -24.05 -10.81
C LEU A 121 12.04 -22.55 -10.99
N HIS A 122 11.24 -22.10 -11.95
CA HIS A 122 11.08 -20.71 -12.28
C HIS A 122 9.76 -20.17 -11.69
N PRO A 123 9.76 -18.96 -11.13
CA PRO A 123 8.54 -18.33 -10.65
C PRO A 123 7.58 -18.05 -11.82
N LYS A 124 6.29 -18.32 -11.61
CA LYS A 124 5.25 -18.17 -12.63
C LYS A 124 4.62 -16.78 -12.55
N PRO A 125 4.52 -16.02 -13.65
CA PRO A 125 3.87 -14.71 -13.62
C PRO A 125 2.38 -14.84 -13.33
N LEU A 126 1.86 -13.97 -12.48
CA LEU A 126 0.42 -13.83 -12.24
C LEU A 126 -0.18 -12.90 -13.32
N PRO A 127 -1.30 -13.31 -13.95
CA PRO A 127 -1.84 -12.59 -15.11
C PRO A 127 -2.52 -11.27 -14.75
N ASN A 128 -3.02 -11.14 -13.53
CA ASN A 128 -3.79 -9.98 -13.10
C ASN A 128 -2.93 -9.01 -12.25
N GLY A 129 -3.48 -7.86 -11.89
CA GLY A 129 -2.78 -6.83 -11.12
C GLY A 129 -2.18 -5.70 -11.96
N LEU A 130 -1.72 -4.67 -11.24
CA LEU A 130 -1.17 -3.43 -11.82
C LEU A 130 0.35 -3.49 -12.09
N GLY A 131 1.04 -4.49 -11.54
CA GLY A 131 2.49 -4.66 -11.67
C GLY A 131 2.90 -6.12 -11.83
N GLY A 132 4.21 -6.37 -11.77
CA GLY A 132 4.79 -7.71 -11.80
C GLY A 132 4.58 -8.44 -10.47
N ALA A 133 3.89 -9.58 -10.52
CA ALA A 133 3.76 -10.49 -9.40
C ALA A 133 4.00 -11.91 -9.88
N TYR A 134 4.77 -12.69 -9.11
CA TYR A 134 5.21 -14.01 -9.52
C TYR A 134 5.09 -15.02 -8.39
N LEU A 135 4.60 -16.21 -8.72
CA LEU A 135 4.32 -17.29 -7.79
C LEU A 135 5.41 -18.35 -7.85
N PHE A 136 6.03 -18.63 -6.71
CA PHE A 136 6.89 -19.80 -6.54
C PHE A 136 6.02 -20.99 -6.13
N CYS A 137 6.11 -22.08 -6.89
CA CYS A 137 5.41 -23.33 -6.62
C CYS A 137 6.42 -24.46 -6.43
N ASN A 138 6.18 -25.32 -5.46
CA ASN A 138 6.83 -26.61 -5.36
C ASN A 138 6.15 -27.59 -6.33
N PRO A 139 6.82 -28.08 -7.38
CA PRO A 139 6.26 -28.94 -8.41
C PRO A 139 6.03 -30.37 -7.91
N ILE A 140 6.81 -30.82 -6.92
CA ILE A 140 6.71 -32.18 -6.37
C ILE A 140 5.42 -32.30 -5.56
N SER A 141 5.08 -31.26 -4.80
CA SER A 141 3.87 -31.24 -3.96
C SER A 141 2.69 -30.49 -4.60
N GLY A 142 2.91 -29.76 -5.69
CA GLY A 142 1.93 -28.83 -6.27
C GLY A 142 1.61 -27.62 -5.37
N LYS A 143 2.33 -27.43 -4.26
CA LYS A 143 2.04 -26.39 -3.26
C LYS A 143 2.71 -25.08 -3.62
N ASN A 144 1.97 -23.98 -3.47
CA ASN A 144 2.50 -22.64 -3.58
C ASN A 144 3.34 -22.29 -2.34
N ILE A 145 4.51 -21.70 -2.56
CA ILE A 145 5.50 -21.37 -1.53
C ILE A 145 5.45 -19.89 -1.19
N ALA A 146 5.59 -19.03 -2.21
CA ALA A 146 5.80 -17.61 -2.05
C ALA A 146 5.28 -16.80 -3.24
N VAL A 147 4.96 -15.54 -2.99
CA VAL A 147 4.74 -14.53 -4.03
C VAL A 147 5.91 -13.54 -3.99
N ALA A 148 6.52 -13.28 -5.13
CA ALA A 148 7.51 -12.23 -5.31
C ALA A 148 6.97 -11.08 -6.16
N LYS A 149 7.22 -9.85 -5.73
CA LYS A 149 6.90 -8.65 -6.50
C LYS A 149 8.19 -7.87 -6.74
N PRO A 150 8.77 -7.95 -7.96
CA PRO A 150 9.95 -7.18 -8.33
C PRO A 150 9.67 -5.69 -8.31
N VAL A 151 10.63 -4.95 -7.81
CA VAL A 151 10.53 -3.51 -7.55
C VAL A 151 10.49 -2.73 -8.86
N ASP A 152 11.29 -3.15 -9.85
CA ASP A 152 11.35 -2.53 -11.17
C ASP A 152 10.09 -2.81 -12.02
N GLU A 153 9.17 -3.65 -11.52
CA GLU A 153 7.92 -4.03 -12.17
C GLU A 153 6.66 -3.53 -11.43
N GLU A 154 6.82 -2.68 -10.41
CA GLU A 154 5.71 -2.02 -9.71
C GLU A 154 4.83 -1.19 -10.68
N PRO A 155 3.58 -0.83 -10.31
CA PRO A 155 2.77 0.10 -11.08
C PRO A 155 3.58 1.36 -11.45
N LEU A 156 3.55 1.75 -12.73
CA LEU A 156 4.30 2.88 -13.31
C LEU A 156 5.84 2.71 -13.40
N ALA A 157 6.42 1.67 -12.82
CA ALA A 157 7.86 1.39 -12.91
C ALA A 157 8.31 1.07 -14.34
N LEU A 158 9.58 1.36 -14.65
CA LEU A 158 10.16 1.24 -15.98
C LEU A 158 9.93 -0.13 -16.66
N ASN A 159 10.05 -1.23 -15.90
CA ASN A 159 9.93 -2.59 -16.45
C ASN A 159 8.54 -3.21 -16.19
N ASN A 160 7.52 -2.40 -15.87
CA ASN A 160 6.18 -2.87 -15.60
C ASN A 160 5.62 -3.73 -16.77
N PRO A 161 5.27 -5.01 -16.52
CA PRO A 161 4.86 -5.94 -17.57
C PRO A 161 3.42 -5.72 -18.09
N LYS A 162 2.69 -4.74 -17.54
CA LYS A 162 1.27 -4.44 -17.85
C LYS A 162 1.11 -3.18 -18.72
N ASP A 163 2.18 -2.69 -19.35
CA ASP A 163 2.21 -1.47 -20.18
C ASP A 163 1.80 -0.19 -19.43
N LEU A 164 1.88 -0.18 -18.10
CA LEU A 164 1.66 1.01 -17.27
C LEU A 164 2.98 1.79 -17.00
N GLY A 165 4.13 1.23 -17.38
CA GLY A 165 5.46 1.74 -17.02
C GLY A 165 5.95 2.92 -17.87
N SER A 166 6.38 4.00 -17.22
CA SER A 166 7.11 5.10 -17.88
C SER A 166 8.00 5.91 -16.93
N GLN A 167 8.08 5.54 -15.64
CA GLN A 167 8.70 6.35 -14.61
C GLN A 167 9.89 5.66 -13.94
N LEU A 168 10.84 6.48 -13.49
CA LEU A 168 12.02 6.04 -12.74
C LEU A 168 11.67 5.78 -11.26
N PRO A 169 12.41 4.90 -10.55
CA PRO A 169 12.25 4.73 -9.10
C PRO A 169 12.36 6.05 -8.33
N GLY A 170 11.61 6.19 -7.24
CA GLY A 170 11.55 7.41 -6.42
C GLY A 170 10.66 8.53 -6.99
N GLN A 171 9.97 8.31 -8.10
CA GLN A 171 8.89 9.21 -8.57
C GLN A 171 7.56 8.89 -7.86
N PRO A 172 6.61 9.86 -7.79
CA PRO A 172 5.28 9.60 -7.27
C PRO A 172 4.61 8.43 -7.99
N GLY A 173 4.11 7.46 -7.23
CA GLY A 173 3.42 6.28 -7.73
C GLY A 173 1.95 6.54 -8.05
N LEU A 174 1.17 5.46 -8.11
CA LEU A 174 -0.27 5.55 -8.40
C LEU A 174 -1.03 6.38 -7.35
N LYS A 175 -0.62 6.26 -6.08
CA LYS A 175 -0.94 7.22 -5.01
C LYS A 175 0.24 8.20 -4.94
N THR A 176 -0.02 9.49 -5.11
CA THR A 176 1.03 10.51 -5.21
C THR A 176 1.90 10.61 -3.96
N SER A 177 1.34 10.22 -2.80
CA SER A 177 1.98 10.15 -1.49
C SER A 177 2.88 8.93 -1.28
N ILE A 178 2.87 7.97 -2.22
CA ILE A 178 3.68 6.75 -2.20
C ILE A 178 4.58 6.76 -3.42
N ARG A 179 5.89 6.60 -3.26
CA ARG A 179 6.83 6.59 -4.40
C ARG A 179 7.14 5.18 -4.89
N ILE A 180 7.38 5.08 -6.19
CA ILE A 180 7.72 3.83 -6.87
C ILE A 180 9.04 3.31 -6.31
N GLY A 181 9.03 2.07 -5.83
CA GLY A 181 10.20 1.34 -5.40
C GLY A 181 10.86 1.80 -4.10
N GLU A 182 10.21 2.62 -3.27
CA GLU A 182 10.75 2.99 -1.94
C GLU A 182 10.75 1.83 -0.94
N ALA A 183 9.89 0.83 -1.15
CA ALA A 183 9.93 -0.42 -0.40
C ALA A 183 11.17 -1.28 -0.72
N ALA A 184 12.00 -0.85 -1.67
CA ALA A 184 13.20 -1.53 -2.14
C ALA A 184 14.47 -0.82 -1.68
N THR A 185 15.58 -1.54 -1.55
CA THR A 185 16.88 -0.97 -1.17
C THR A 185 18.01 -1.39 -2.12
N HIS A 186 18.86 -0.42 -2.46
CA HIS A 186 20.03 -0.45 -3.36
C HIS A 186 19.79 -0.39 -4.88
N ALA A 187 20.39 0.66 -5.44
CA ALA A 187 20.57 0.90 -6.85
C ALA A 187 21.53 -0.14 -7.46
N SER A 188 20.95 -1.13 -8.12
CA SER A 188 21.58 -1.81 -9.25
C SER A 188 20.56 -1.91 -10.37
N PHE A 189 19.97 -0.77 -10.74
CA PHE A 189 18.87 -0.68 -11.71
C PHE A 189 19.31 -0.69 -13.19
N PHE A 190 20.62 -0.77 -13.49
CA PHE A 190 21.12 -0.45 -14.83
C PHE A 190 22.14 -1.42 -15.46
N ALA A 191 22.21 -2.67 -15.00
CA ALA A 191 22.99 -3.70 -15.72
C ALA A 191 22.07 -4.87 -16.09
N ASN A 192 22.13 -5.32 -17.35
CA ASN A 192 21.37 -6.46 -17.89
C ASN A 192 21.68 -7.81 -17.21
N ASP A 193 22.63 -7.83 -16.26
CA ASP A 193 23.08 -8.99 -15.48
C ASP A 193 22.91 -8.79 -13.95
N ALA A 194 22.27 -7.70 -13.50
CA ALA A 194 22.07 -7.45 -12.07
C ALA A 194 20.93 -8.29 -11.50
N PRO A 195 21.03 -8.76 -10.24
CA PRO A 195 19.91 -9.43 -9.60
C PRO A 195 18.74 -8.46 -9.42
N LYS A 196 17.52 -8.93 -9.74
CA LYS A 196 16.28 -8.21 -9.50
C LYS A 196 15.96 -8.19 -8.02
N LEU A 197 15.70 -7.00 -7.50
CA LEU A 197 15.24 -6.83 -6.14
C LEU A 197 13.72 -6.98 -6.08
N ALA A 198 13.24 -7.78 -5.14
CA ALA A 198 11.82 -8.07 -4.98
C ALA A 198 11.43 -8.14 -3.51
N SER A 199 10.18 -7.75 -3.22
CA SER A 199 9.54 -8.22 -1.99
C SER A 199 9.20 -9.69 -2.14
N LEU A 200 9.37 -10.48 -1.07
CA LEU A 200 9.01 -11.89 -1.07
C LEU A 200 8.11 -12.16 0.13
N GLN A 201 6.92 -12.68 -0.14
CA GLN A 201 5.87 -12.96 0.85
C GLN A 201 5.53 -14.44 0.82
N ARG A 202 5.36 -15.08 1.99
CA ARG A 202 4.88 -16.47 2.06
C ARG A 202 3.50 -16.55 1.42
N PHE A 203 3.29 -17.56 0.58
CA PHE A 203 1.96 -17.86 0.08
C PHE A 203 1.14 -18.49 1.20
N ILE A 204 -0.07 -17.96 1.40
CA ILE A 204 -1.02 -18.48 2.38
C ILE A 204 -2.15 -19.19 1.64
N GLY A 205 -2.39 -20.45 1.99
CA GLY A 205 -3.49 -21.23 1.44
C GLY A 205 -4.84 -20.64 1.82
N HIS A 206 -5.53 -20.07 0.84
CA HIS A 206 -6.83 -19.42 1.00
C HIS A 206 -7.84 -20.04 0.03
N ALA A 207 -9.13 -19.87 0.34
CA ALA A 207 -10.21 -20.29 -0.54
C ALA A 207 -10.56 -19.18 -1.54
N PHE A 208 -10.69 -17.96 -1.03
CA PHE A 208 -11.08 -16.75 -1.75
C PHE A 208 -10.66 -15.52 -0.93
N ASP A 209 -10.82 -14.33 -1.50
CA ASP A 209 -10.70 -13.07 -0.78
C ASP A 209 -12.00 -12.67 -0.05
N ALA A 210 -11.94 -11.63 0.77
CA ALA A 210 -13.05 -11.19 1.60
C ALA A 210 -14.22 -10.56 0.81
N GLY A 211 -14.11 -10.38 -0.51
CA GLY A 211 -15.22 -9.93 -1.35
C GLY A 211 -16.25 -11.03 -1.63
N GLU A 212 -15.87 -12.30 -1.48
CA GLU A 212 -16.71 -13.45 -1.80
C GLU A 212 -17.63 -13.90 -0.64
N LEU A 213 -17.39 -13.41 0.59
CA LEU A 213 -18.23 -13.69 1.75
C LEU A 213 -18.79 -12.41 2.37
N GLY A 214 -19.94 -12.55 3.03
CA GLY A 214 -20.51 -11.47 3.83
C GLY A 214 -19.64 -11.17 5.06
N PRO A 215 -19.46 -9.90 5.43
CA PRO A 215 -18.53 -9.49 6.48
C PRO A 215 -18.84 -10.11 7.84
N SER A 216 -20.11 -10.42 8.13
CA SER A 216 -20.55 -11.08 9.38
C SER A 216 -19.91 -12.43 9.66
N LEU A 217 -19.29 -13.08 8.66
CA LEU A 217 -18.64 -14.37 8.80
C LEU A 217 -17.19 -14.26 9.29
N TYR A 218 -16.61 -13.07 9.37
CA TYR A 218 -15.20 -12.88 9.74
C TYR A 218 -15.00 -12.79 11.25
N SER A 219 -13.87 -13.32 11.73
CA SER A 219 -13.53 -13.25 13.15
C SER A 219 -13.21 -11.81 13.56
N VAL A 220 -13.77 -11.38 14.70
CA VAL A 220 -13.50 -10.06 15.29
C VAL A 220 -12.00 -9.84 15.47
N SER A 221 -11.29 -10.82 16.03
CA SER A 221 -9.85 -10.68 16.28
C SER A 221 -9.04 -10.51 15.00
N SER A 222 -9.39 -11.19 13.90
CA SER A 222 -8.71 -10.95 12.61
C SER A 222 -8.94 -9.53 12.11
N VAL A 223 -10.17 -9.03 12.19
CA VAL A 223 -10.49 -7.65 11.78
C VAL A 223 -9.74 -6.64 12.65
N HIS A 224 -9.71 -6.85 13.97
CA HIS A 224 -8.96 -6.01 14.91
C HIS A 224 -7.46 -5.99 14.62
N GLN A 225 -6.84 -7.15 14.42
CA GLN A 225 -5.41 -7.25 14.11
C GLN A 225 -5.07 -6.55 12.78
N ILE A 226 -5.91 -6.69 11.76
CA ILE A 226 -5.74 -6.02 10.47
C ILE A 226 -5.89 -4.51 10.65
N GLY A 227 -6.95 -4.04 11.31
CA GLY A 227 -7.18 -2.61 11.54
C GLY A 227 -6.08 -1.95 12.35
N ILE A 228 -5.58 -2.60 13.42
CA ILE A 228 -4.43 -2.11 14.21
C ILE A 228 -3.19 -1.94 13.32
N LEU A 229 -2.93 -2.88 12.41
CA LEU A 229 -1.80 -2.79 11.49
C LEU A 229 -2.01 -1.68 10.45
N ASP A 230 -3.19 -1.64 9.82
CA ASP A 230 -3.51 -0.69 8.76
C ASP A 230 -3.54 0.76 9.27
N ILE A 231 -4.04 1.00 10.48
CA ILE A 231 -4.00 2.32 11.15
C ILE A 231 -2.56 2.76 11.31
N ARG A 232 -1.69 1.91 11.88
CA ARG A 232 -0.28 2.26 12.11
C ARG A 232 0.46 2.57 10.81
N LEU A 233 0.20 1.79 9.77
CA LEU A 233 0.85 1.94 8.47
C LEU A 233 0.19 3.01 7.58
N LEU A 234 -0.94 3.59 7.99
CA LEU A 234 -1.81 4.44 7.18
C LEU A 234 -2.05 3.83 5.79
N ASN A 235 -2.70 2.67 5.76
CA ASN A 235 -2.94 1.93 4.53
C ASN A 235 -3.97 2.65 3.63
N LEU A 236 -3.54 3.03 2.42
CA LEU A 236 -4.38 3.78 1.47
C LEU A 236 -5.24 2.89 0.55
N ASP A 237 -5.15 1.57 0.69
CA ASP A 237 -5.80 0.62 -0.22
C ASP A 237 -6.18 -0.72 0.47
N ARG A 238 -6.68 -0.68 1.72
CA ARG A 238 -7.23 -1.89 2.33
C ARG A 238 -8.65 -2.13 1.83
N HIS A 239 -8.79 -2.81 0.69
CA HIS A 239 -10.07 -3.28 0.18
C HIS A 239 -10.29 -4.79 0.46
N ALA A 240 -11.52 -5.29 0.25
CA ALA A 240 -11.86 -6.71 0.49
C ALA A 240 -10.94 -7.71 -0.24
N GLY A 241 -10.59 -7.44 -1.49
CA GLY A 241 -9.63 -8.23 -2.28
C GLY A 241 -8.20 -8.33 -1.70
N ASN A 242 -7.83 -7.45 -0.77
CA ASN A 242 -6.52 -7.48 -0.08
C ASN A 242 -6.58 -8.24 1.26
N MET A 243 -7.68 -8.93 1.54
CA MET A 243 -7.86 -9.76 2.73
C MET A 243 -8.24 -11.18 2.31
N LEU A 244 -7.36 -12.14 2.60
CA LEU A 244 -7.56 -13.54 2.23
C LEU A 244 -8.34 -14.28 3.31
N VAL A 245 -9.31 -15.09 2.90
CA VAL A 245 -10.05 -15.99 3.81
C VAL A 245 -9.33 -17.34 3.88
N MET A 246 -8.83 -17.67 5.07
CA MET A 246 -8.06 -18.89 5.32
C MET A 246 -8.88 -20.15 5.05
N ASN A 247 -8.32 -21.09 4.28
CA ASN A 247 -9.02 -22.31 3.86
C ASN A 247 -9.16 -23.36 4.99
N HIS A 248 -8.41 -23.23 6.09
CA HIS A 248 -8.29 -24.29 7.09
C HIS A 248 -9.40 -24.35 8.15
N GLY A 249 -10.59 -23.80 7.87
CA GLY A 249 -11.62 -23.80 8.89
C GLY A 249 -12.96 -23.20 8.51
N PHE A 250 -13.42 -23.29 7.25
CA PHE A 250 -14.85 -23.06 7.01
C PHE A 250 -15.65 -24.23 7.60
N VAL A 251 -15.81 -24.18 8.92
CA VAL A 251 -16.72 -25.01 9.68
C VAL A 251 -17.98 -24.18 9.85
N PRO A 252 -19.15 -24.64 9.36
CA PRO A 252 -20.39 -23.91 9.54
C PRO A 252 -20.60 -23.50 11.01
N GLY A 253 -20.74 -22.20 11.26
CA GLY A 253 -20.89 -21.64 12.61
C GLY A 253 -19.60 -21.15 13.29
N VAL A 254 -18.42 -21.32 12.68
CA VAL A 254 -17.15 -20.76 13.15
C VAL A 254 -16.76 -19.57 12.27
N ALA A 255 -16.38 -18.45 12.90
CA ALA A 255 -15.95 -17.27 12.18
C ALA A 255 -14.64 -17.51 11.44
N ALA A 256 -14.56 -17.08 10.18
CA ALA A 256 -13.40 -17.28 9.32
C ALA A 256 -12.27 -16.32 9.69
N HIS A 257 -11.03 -16.82 9.64
CA HIS A 257 -9.83 -16.02 9.86
C HIS A 257 -9.38 -15.34 8.57
N LEU A 258 -8.92 -14.10 8.72
CA LEU A 258 -8.42 -13.28 7.62
C LEU A 258 -6.90 -13.13 7.70
N VAL A 259 -6.27 -13.01 6.53
CA VAL A 259 -4.87 -12.66 6.39
C VAL A 259 -4.74 -11.46 5.45
N PRO A 260 -4.18 -10.32 5.91
CA PRO A 260 -3.97 -9.17 5.04
C PRO A 260 -2.81 -9.46 4.08
N ILE A 261 -3.01 -9.09 2.82
CA ILE A 261 -1.96 -9.09 1.80
C ILE A 261 -1.83 -7.69 1.20
N ASP A 262 -0.86 -7.55 0.31
CA ASP A 262 -0.70 -6.37 -0.54
C ASP A 262 -0.61 -5.03 0.20
N HIS A 263 0.51 -4.82 0.91
CA HIS A 263 0.77 -3.59 1.67
C HIS A 263 1.52 -2.54 0.83
N GLY A 264 1.34 -2.56 -0.50
CA GLY A 264 2.10 -1.72 -1.43
C GLY A 264 1.78 -0.22 -1.35
N PHE A 265 0.62 0.14 -0.78
CA PHE A 265 0.17 1.52 -0.58
C PHE A 265 0.11 1.91 0.91
N CYS A 266 1.11 1.47 1.68
CA CYS A 266 1.31 1.82 3.08
C CYS A 266 2.48 2.80 3.25
N LEU A 267 2.51 3.51 4.37
CA LEU A 267 3.57 4.46 4.76
C LEU A 267 3.75 5.63 3.77
N PRO A 268 2.68 6.41 3.49
CA PRO A 268 2.79 7.61 2.66
C PRO A 268 3.69 8.68 3.28
N GLU A 269 4.23 9.57 2.46
CA GLU A 269 5.09 10.66 2.92
C GLU A 269 4.35 11.77 3.69
N TRP A 270 3.03 11.86 3.54
CA TRP A 270 2.19 12.81 4.25
C TRP A 270 0.89 12.12 4.67
N LEU A 271 0.15 12.75 5.59
CA LEU A 271 -1.20 12.30 5.90
C LEU A 271 -2.08 12.49 4.65
N ASP A 272 -2.52 11.35 4.12
CA ASP A 272 -3.37 11.22 2.95
C ASP A 272 -4.59 10.38 3.35
N ASP A 273 -5.64 10.40 2.55
CA ASP A 273 -6.92 9.76 2.88
C ASP A 273 -6.79 8.22 2.81
N PRO A 274 -6.86 7.50 3.94
CA PRO A 274 -6.77 6.05 3.94
C PRO A 274 -8.06 5.42 3.45
N TYR A 275 -7.96 4.21 2.89
CA TYR A 275 -9.13 3.41 2.53
C TYR A 275 -9.18 2.15 3.38
N PHE A 276 -10.20 2.04 4.24
CA PHE A 276 -10.39 0.93 5.16
C PHE A 276 -11.73 0.23 4.92
N GLU A 277 -11.72 -0.88 4.18
CA GLU A 277 -12.92 -1.71 3.96
C GLU A 277 -13.56 -2.18 5.27
N TRP A 278 -12.73 -2.55 6.25
CA TRP A 278 -13.20 -3.04 7.54
C TRP A 278 -13.97 -1.99 8.34
N LEU A 279 -13.91 -0.70 7.97
CA LEU A 279 -14.63 0.38 8.64
C LEU A 279 -16.14 0.15 8.66
N HIS A 280 -16.65 -0.47 7.59
CA HIS A 280 -18.07 -0.75 7.38
C HIS A 280 -18.50 -2.12 7.91
N TRP A 281 -17.59 -2.87 8.54
CA TRP A 281 -17.87 -4.21 9.03
C TRP A 281 -18.30 -4.18 10.49
N PRO A 282 -19.31 -4.97 10.91
CA PRO A 282 -19.83 -4.93 12.27
C PRO A 282 -18.78 -5.29 13.33
N GLN A 283 -17.76 -6.07 12.96
CA GLN A 283 -16.63 -6.41 13.82
C GLN A 283 -15.83 -5.16 14.24
N ALA A 284 -15.66 -4.17 13.36
CA ALA A 284 -14.88 -2.97 13.68
C ALA A 284 -15.57 -2.09 14.74
N SER A 285 -16.88 -2.20 14.87
CA SER A 285 -17.66 -1.52 15.90
C SER A 285 -17.65 -2.26 17.25
N THR A 286 -16.95 -3.40 17.36
CA THR A 286 -16.81 -4.10 18.63
C THR A 286 -15.63 -3.53 19.43
N PRO A 287 -15.74 -3.42 20.76
CA PRO A 287 -14.61 -2.96 21.59
C PRO A 287 -13.41 -3.89 21.48
N PHE A 288 -12.20 -3.32 21.54
CA PHE A 288 -10.97 -4.12 21.62
C PHE A 288 -11.00 -5.06 22.83
N SER A 289 -10.48 -6.27 22.65
CA SER A 289 -10.25 -7.21 23.75
C SER A 289 -9.12 -6.72 24.66
N ASN A 290 -9.08 -7.23 25.90
CA ASN A 290 -8.00 -6.91 26.85
C ASN A 290 -6.60 -7.26 26.30
N SER A 291 -6.48 -8.34 25.53
CA SER A 291 -5.21 -8.71 24.88
C SER A 291 -4.80 -7.74 23.77
N GLU A 292 -5.77 -7.19 23.02
CA GLU A 292 -5.50 -6.20 21.99
C GLU A 292 -5.13 -4.85 22.60
N LEU A 293 -5.82 -4.43 23.66
CA LEU A 293 -5.47 -3.22 24.42
C LEU A 293 -4.08 -3.33 25.05
N ASP A 294 -3.76 -4.47 25.67
CA ASP A 294 -2.42 -4.74 26.21
C ASP A 294 -1.35 -4.67 25.12
N TYR A 295 -1.60 -5.26 23.95
CA TYR A 295 -0.71 -5.17 22.79
C TYR A 295 -0.52 -3.72 22.32
N ILE A 296 -1.61 -2.98 22.10
CA ILE A 296 -1.58 -1.58 21.65
C ILE A 296 -0.80 -0.72 22.65
N SER A 297 -1.04 -0.89 23.95
CA SER A 297 -0.37 -0.12 25.01
C SER A 297 1.16 -0.30 24.99
N LYS A 298 1.65 -1.48 24.60
CA LYS A 298 3.06 -1.86 24.54
C LYS A 298 3.78 -1.45 23.26
N LEU A 299 3.05 -1.00 22.22
CA LEU A 299 3.67 -0.51 20.99
C LEU A 299 4.63 0.65 21.27
N ASP A 300 5.83 0.59 20.69
CA ASP A 300 6.83 1.64 20.81
C ASP A 300 7.10 2.23 19.41
N PRO A 301 6.49 3.38 19.07
CA PRO A 301 6.62 3.97 17.75
C PRO A 301 8.06 4.35 17.41
N PHE A 302 8.90 4.68 18.40
CA PHE A 302 10.28 5.10 18.16
C PHE A 302 11.19 3.91 17.89
N LYS A 303 10.95 2.80 18.59
CA LYS A 303 11.62 1.53 18.31
C LYS A 303 11.25 1.01 16.93
N ASP A 304 9.97 1.07 16.57
CA ASP A 304 9.51 0.67 15.23
C ASP A 304 10.12 1.57 14.14
N ALA A 305 10.15 2.88 14.37
CA ALA A 305 10.82 3.84 13.47
C ALA A 305 12.32 3.53 13.31
N GLN A 306 13.02 3.17 14.38
CA GLN A 306 14.43 2.77 14.30
C GLN A 306 14.61 1.49 13.47
N ILE A 307 13.73 0.50 13.64
CA ILE A 307 13.73 -0.70 12.82
C ILE A 307 13.57 -0.32 11.34
N LEU A 308 12.59 0.51 11.00
CA LEU A 308 12.39 0.96 9.61
C LEU A 308 13.60 1.70 9.04
N ARG A 309 14.21 2.63 9.78
CA ARG A 309 15.43 3.33 9.35
C ARG A 309 16.58 2.36 9.06
N SER A 310 16.71 1.31 9.87
CA SER A 310 17.79 0.33 9.73
C SER A 310 17.54 -0.68 8.61
N GLU A 311 16.30 -1.17 8.48
CA GLU A 311 15.94 -2.24 7.54
C GLU A 311 15.56 -1.70 6.17
N LEU A 312 15.00 -0.49 6.08
CA LEU A 312 14.54 0.16 4.86
C LEU A 312 15.15 1.57 4.71
N PRO A 313 16.47 1.72 4.52
CA PRO A 313 17.13 3.03 4.44
C PRO A 313 16.70 3.92 3.26
N LEU A 314 15.99 3.39 2.26
CA LEU A 314 15.41 4.19 1.18
C LEU A 314 14.02 4.74 1.52
N LEU A 315 13.38 4.24 2.57
CA LEU A 315 12.13 4.79 3.08
C LEU A 315 12.42 6.17 3.67
N ARG A 316 11.66 7.17 3.21
CA ARG A 316 11.86 8.54 3.65
C ARG A 316 11.48 8.73 5.10
N GLU A 317 12.16 9.68 5.73
CA GLU A 317 11.90 10.06 7.11
C GLU A 317 10.47 10.59 7.30
N SER A 318 9.88 11.22 6.27
CA SER A 318 8.49 11.67 6.25
C SER A 318 7.50 10.50 6.47
N SER A 319 7.66 9.40 5.72
CA SER A 319 6.87 8.17 5.89
C SER A 319 7.05 7.53 7.26
N ILE A 320 8.27 7.54 7.80
CA ILE A 320 8.55 7.02 9.14
C ILE A 320 7.86 7.88 10.21
N ARG A 321 7.81 9.20 10.03
CA ARG A 321 7.08 10.10 10.94
C ARG A 321 5.58 9.87 10.90
N VAL A 322 4.99 9.58 9.73
CA VAL A 322 3.58 9.18 9.62
C VAL A 322 3.29 7.94 10.48
N LEU A 323 4.12 6.89 10.41
CA LEU A 323 3.98 5.72 11.30
C LEU A 323 3.97 6.10 12.79
N VAL A 324 4.87 7.00 13.20
CA VAL A 324 4.96 7.45 14.59
C VAL A 324 3.68 8.17 15.01
N VAL A 325 3.20 9.13 14.21
CA VAL A 325 1.95 9.86 14.47
C VAL A 325 0.77 8.91 14.58
N CYS A 326 0.57 8.03 13.60
CA CYS A 326 -0.55 7.10 13.57
C CYS A 326 -0.50 6.11 14.74
N THR A 327 0.68 5.65 15.13
CA THR A 327 0.84 4.74 16.28
C THR A 327 0.53 5.47 17.61
N ILE A 328 0.99 6.71 17.79
CA ILE A 328 0.66 7.50 18.99
C ILE A 328 -0.85 7.76 19.06
N PHE A 329 -1.45 8.14 17.94
CA PHE A 329 -2.90 8.37 17.84
C PHE A 329 -3.70 7.12 18.22
N LEU A 330 -3.36 5.96 17.65
CA LEU A 330 -3.97 4.68 17.98
C LEU A 330 -3.92 4.38 19.47
N LYS A 331 -2.76 4.60 20.12
CA LYS A 331 -2.58 4.33 21.54
C LYS A 331 -3.50 5.19 22.41
N HIS A 332 -3.59 6.49 22.11
CA HIS A 332 -4.47 7.40 22.85
C HIS A 332 -5.95 7.08 22.64
N ALA A 333 -6.36 6.86 21.39
CA ALA A 333 -7.76 6.55 21.08
C ALA A 333 -8.20 5.22 21.71
N ALA A 334 -7.38 4.16 21.61
CA ALA A 334 -7.67 2.87 22.24
C ALA A 334 -7.71 2.97 23.78
N ALA A 335 -6.82 3.77 24.39
CA ALA A 335 -6.84 4.00 25.84
C ALA A 335 -8.10 4.76 26.31
N ALA A 336 -8.71 5.55 25.43
CA ALA A 336 -10.00 6.21 25.67
C ALA A 336 -11.21 5.34 25.33
N GLY A 337 -11.01 4.07 24.99
CA GLY A 337 -12.10 3.10 24.76
C GLY A 337 -12.73 3.15 23.38
N LEU A 338 -12.14 3.88 22.42
CA LEU A 338 -12.63 3.92 21.04
C LEU A 338 -12.42 2.55 20.36
N CYS A 339 -13.39 2.12 19.56
CA CYS A 339 -13.28 0.93 18.73
C CYS A 339 -12.60 1.25 17.38
N LEU A 340 -12.39 0.23 16.54
CA LEU A 340 -11.80 0.43 15.20
C LEU A 340 -12.64 1.39 14.35
N THR A 341 -13.98 1.28 14.39
CA THR A 341 -14.85 2.17 13.60
C THR A 341 -14.64 3.62 14.00
N ASP A 342 -14.62 3.93 15.30
CA ASP A 342 -14.41 5.29 15.79
C ASP A 342 -13.06 5.84 15.34
N ILE A 343 -11.99 5.04 15.47
CA ILE A 343 -10.63 5.46 15.10
C ILE A 343 -10.53 5.67 13.59
N GLY A 344 -11.06 4.75 12.80
CA GLY A 344 -11.03 4.84 11.34
C GLY A 344 -11.77 6.08 10.84
N LEU A 345 -12.95 6.39 11.38
CA LEU A 345 -13.69 7.61 11.04
C LEU A 345 -12.93 8.90 11.35
N LEU A 346 -12.16 8.93 12.45
CA LEU A 346 -11.30 10.09 12.77
C LEU A 346 -10.10 10.23 11.82
N MET A 347 -9.75 9.18 11.07
CA MET A 347 -8.62 9.15 10.15
C MET A 347 -9.01 9.29 8.67
N THR A 348 -10.26 8.99 8.31
CA THR A 348 -10.78 9.13 6.95
C THR A 348 -11.39 10.50 6.73
N ARG A 349 -11.27 11.05 5.53
CA ARG A 349 -11.91 12.30 5.14
C ARG A 349 -13.40 12.10 4.88
N GLU A 350 -14.19 13.14 5.16
CA GLU A 350 -15.61 13.15 4.84
C GLU A 350 -15.86 13.83 3.49
N PHE A 351 -16.75 13.25 2.69
CA PHE A 351 -17.20 13.81 1.44
C PHE A 351 -18.64 14.32 1.59
N CYS A 352 -18.80 15.63 1.76
CA CYS A 352 -20.10 16.27 1.89
C CYS A 352 -20.31 17.32 0.80
N GLY A 353 -21.37 17.17 0.00
CA GLY A 353 -21.76 18.18 -1.01
C GLY A 353 -20.70 18.45 -2.09
N GLY A 354 -19.93 17.43 -2.47
CA GLY A 354 -18.86 17.55 -3.46
C GLY A 354 -17.59 18.24 -2.95
N LYS A 355 -17.49 18.45 -1.63
CA LYS A 355 -16.27 18.93 -0.97
C LYS A 355 -15.73 17.87 -0.04
N GLU A 356 -14.44 17.64 -0.15
CA GLU A 356 -13.65 16.79 0.73
C GLU A 356 -13.18 17.64 1.91
N THR A 357 -13.51 17.23 3.14
CA THR A 357 -13.03 17.88 4.36
C THR A 357 -11.89 17.08 4.98
N PRO A 358 -10.84 17.74 5.49
CA PRO A 358 -9.77 17.05 6.20
C PRO A 358 -10.31 16.18 7.34
N SER A 359 -9.66 15.05 7.58
CA SER A 359 -9.96 14.18 8.72
C SER A 359 -9.69 14.89 10.06
N GLU A 360 -10.24 14.37 11.14
CA GLU A 360 -9.96 14.90 12.48
C GLU A 360 -8.46 14.76 12.82
N LEU A 361 -7.83 13.64 12.44
CA LEU A 361 -6.39 13.45 12.59
C LEU A 361 -5.59 14.55 11.86
N GLU A 362 -5.97 14.87 10.63
CA GLU A 362 -5.33 15.94 9.87
C GLU A 362 -5.55 17.31 10.53
N THR A 363 -6.75 17.58 11.01
CA THR A 363 -7.08 18.83 11.70
C THR A 363 -6.23 19.01 12.96
N ILE A 364 -6.13 17.97 13.79
CA ILE A 364 -5.27 17.96 14.99
C ILE A 364 -3.81 18.18 14.60
N CYS A 365 -3.29 17.46 13.61
CA CYS A 365 -1.90 17.60 13.19
C CYS A 365 -1.59 18.99 12.64
N SER A 366 -2.52 19.59 11.90
CA SER A 366 -2.40 20.97 11.40
C SER A 366 -2.33 21.98 12.54
N GLN A 367 -3.22 21.85 13.53
CA GLN A 367 -3.25 22.71 14.71
C GLN A 367 -1.96 22.61 15.52
N VAL A 368 -1.47 21.39 15.74
CA VAL A 368 -0.22 21.14 16.47
C VAL A 368 0.96 21.73 15.70
N LYS A 369 1.05 21.48 14.39
CA LYS A 369 2.12 22.03 13.54
C LYS A 369 2.16 23.56 13.57
N ALA A 370 1.01 24.22 13.58
CA ALA A 370 0.92 25.68 13.72
C ALA A 370 1.33 26.21 15.11
N SER A 371 1.34 25.35 16.14
CA SER A 371 1.69 25.70 17.51
C SER A 371 3.17 25.44 17.85
N VAL A 372 3.92 24.78 16.95
CA VAL A 372 5.35 24.52 17.15
C VAL A 372 6.12 25.83 16.97
N PRO A 373 6.95 26.24 17.96
CA PRO A 373 7.81 27.41 17.81
C PRO A 373 8.79 27.21 16.65
N LEU A 374 8.86 28.18 15.73
CA LEU A 374 9.88 28.17 14.69
C LEU A 374 11.23 28.50 15.33
N ASP A 375 12.20 27.60 15.19
CA ASP A 375 13.59 27.90 15.52
C ASP A 375 14.07 29.03 14.59
N VAL A 376 14.21 30.25 15.12
CA VAL A 376 14.69 31.41 14.35
C VAL A 376 16.08 31.08 13.82
N PRO A 377 16.30 31.06 12.48
CA PRO A 377 17.63 30.84 11.94
C PRO A 377 18.55 31.99 12.34
N ASN A 378 19.73 31.69 12.85
CA ASN A 378 20.80 32.68 12.92
C ASN A 378 21.17 33.00 11.46
N ASN A 379 20.91 34.25 11.05
CA ASN A 379 21.11 34.75 9.69
C ASN A 379 22.41 34.24 9.04
N ASN A 380 22.26 33.57 7.89
CA ASN A 380 23.01 33.84 6.67
C ASN A 380 22.36 33.08 5.50
N ASN A 381 21.68 33.87 4.65
CA ASN A 381 21.37 33.70 3.22
C ASN A 381 21.30 32.28 2.64
N GLU A 382 20.11 31.90 2.17
CA GLU A 382 19.77 31.82 0.74
C GLU A 382 18.25 31.55 0.64
N GLU A 383 17.54 32.48 -0.02
CA GLU A 383 16.12 32.32 -0.34
C GLU A 383 16.01 31.29 -1.47
N GLU A 384 15.71 30.03 -1.14
CA GLU A 384 15.17 29.10 -2.11
C GLU A 384 13.67 29.37 -2.26
N GLU A 385 13.29 29.94 -3.41
CA GLU A 385 11.91 30.00 -3.88
C GLU A 385 11.34 28.59 -4.01
N GLY A 386 10.73 28.10 -2.93
CA GLY A 386 9.94 26.88 -2.93
C GLY A 386 8.68 27.07 -3.77
N SER A 387 8.64 26.41 -4.93
CA SER A 387 7.42 26.20 -5.70
C SER A 387 6.37 25.53 -4.81
N SER A 388 5.40 26.29 -4.32
CA SER A 388 4.23 25.76 -3.63
C SER A 388 3.32 25.07 -4.66
N CYS A 389 3.64 23.83 -5.02
CA CYS A 389 2.58 22.92 -5.40
C CYS A 389 1.70 22.75 -4.16
N GLU A 390 0.43 23.15 -4.25
CA GLU A 390 -0.60 22.89 -3.24
C GLU A 390 -0.76 21.38 -3.07
N ILE A 391 0.10 20.76 -2.26
CA ILE A 391 -0.08 19.39 -1.79
C ILE A 391 -1.11 19.48 -0.67
N SER A 392 -2.29 18.93 -0.88
CA SER A 392 -3.42 18.97 0.06
C SER A 392 -3.21 18.16 1.35
N GLY A 393 -2.04 17.53 1.53
CA GLY A 393 -1.73 16.64 2.65
C GLY A 393 -0.72 17.21 3.65
N ILE A 394 -0.80 16.74 4.89
CA ILE A 394 0.07 17.21 5.99
C ILE A 394 1.38 16.43 5.97
N SER A 395 2.44 17.06 5.47
CA SER A 395 3.80 16.52 5.52
C SER A 395 4.47 16.82 6.87
N PHE A 396 5.18 15.82 7.38
CA PHE A 396 6.11 15.97 8.52
C PHE A 396 7.57 15.97 8.08
N GLY A 397 7.88 15.80 6.79
CA GLY A 397 9.25 15.65 6.29
C GLY A 397 10.14 16.86 6.53
N ASP A 398 9.56 18.06 6.45
CA ASP A 398 10.31 19.32 6.46
C ASP A 398 10.71 19.77 7.87
N MET A 399 10.20 19.14 8.92
CA MET A 399 10.45 19.56 10.29
C MET A 399 11.86 19.17 10.73
N ARG A 400 12.61 20.12 11.29
CA ARG A 400 13.91 19.85 11.92
C ARG A 400 13.73 18.97 13.15
N LYS A 401 14.83 18.40 13.65
CA LYS A 401 14.79 17.49 14.80
C LYS A 401 14.12 18.12 16.04
N GLY A 402 14.48 19.36 16.39
CA GLY A 402 13.88 20.06 17.54
C GLY A 402 12.41 20.43 17.35
N GLU A 403 12.01 20.81 16.13
CA GLU A 403 10.62 21.06 15.76
C GLU A 403 9.78 19.78 15.83
N TRP A 404 10.34 18.65 15.38
CA TRP A 404 9.69 17.35 15.45
C TRP A 404 9.50 16.85 16.89
N GLU A 405 10.51 17.02 17.75
CA GLU A 405 10.39 16.71 19.18
C GLU A 405 9.31 17.58 19.84
N SER A 406 9.31 18.88 19.56
CA SER A 406 8.29 19.81 20.04
C SER A 406 6.89 19.46 19.52
N PHE A 407 6.78 19.09 18.25
CA PHE A 407 5.52 18.61 17.65
C PHE A 407 4.97 17.42 18.41
N LEU A 408 5.80 16.40 18.68
CA LEU A 408 5.37 15.20 19.38
C LEU A 408 4.92 15.49 20.82
N GLU A 409 5.61 16.38 21.54
CA GLU A 409 5.20 16.78 22.89
C GLU A 409 3.87 17.51 22.91
N ILE A 410 3.64 18.42 21.96
CA ILE A 410 2.38 19.16 21.85
C ILE A 410 1.27 18.22 21.38
N PHE A 411 1.55 17.34 20.41
CA PHE A 411 0.62 16.35 19.88
C PHE A 411 0.09 15.45 21.01
N ASP A 412 0.99 14.88 21.81
CA ASP A 412 0.62 14.03 22.95
C ASP A 412 -0.31 14.75 23.95
N LYS A 413 0.00 16.02 24.28
CA LYS A 413 -0.84 16.85 25.16
C LYS A 413 -2.21 17.14 24.55
N VAL A 414 -2.28 17.45 23.26
CA VAL A 414 -3.55 17.70 22.56
C VAL A 414 -4.40 16.44 22.54
N LEU A 415 -3.82 15.27 22.23
CA LEU A 415 -4.54 14.00 22.26
C LEU A 415 -5.06 13.66 23.66
N CYS A 416 -4.28 13.90 24.72
CA CYS A 416 -4.75 13.75 26.10
C CYS A 416 -5.99 14.61 26.37
N GLY A 417 -6.04 15.84 25.85
CA GLY A 417 -7.21 16.72 25.99
C GLY A 417 -8.41 16.28 25.16
N VAL A 418 -8.18 15.86 23.91
CA VAL A 418 -9.23 15.42 22.97
C VAL A 418 -9.89 14.12 23.45
N PHE A 419 -9.09 13.16 23.93
CA PHE A 419 -9.56 11.84 24.32
C PHE A 419 -9.80 11.68 25.83
N GLY A 420 -9.12 12.45 26.67
CA GLY A 420 -9.33 12.42 28.13
C GLY A 420 -10.73 12.88 28.57
N ASN A 421 -11.38 13.73 27.76
CA ASN A 421 -12.77 14.16 27.99
C ASN A 421 -13.82 13.14 27.50
N LYS A 422 -13.41 12.06 26.82
CA LYS A 422 -14.30 11.04 26.24
C LYS A 422 -14.40 9.77 27.09
N GLN A 423 -13.93 9.76 28.34
CA GLN A 423 -14.19 8.64 29.25
C GLN A 423 -15.70 8.55 29.55
N VAL A 424 -16.38 7.59 28.93
CA VAL A 424 -17.78 7.21 29.19
C VAL A 424 -17.84 6.17 30.29
#